data_AF-A0A258JH54-F1
#
_entry.id   AF-A0A258JH54-F1
#
_cell.length_a   1.000
_cell.length_b   1.000
_cell.length_c   1.000
_cell.angle_alpha   90.00
_cell.angle_beta   90.00
_cell.angle_gamma   90.00
#
_symmetry.space_group_name_H-M   'P 1'
#
loop_
_entity.id
_entity.type
_entity.pdbx_description
1 polymer ?
#
loop_
_entity_poly.entity_id
_entity_poly.type
_entity_poly.pdbx_seq_one_letter_code
_entity_poly.pdbx_strand_id
1 'polypeptide(L)' 'MSSISSIAFSGIQAATAQFQSSANNIANPNSGSNLVNDVVNATTAQTGVELGLKMIKADYEMSQQLVDILA' A
#
# COMPACT_ATOMS: atom_id res chain seq x y z
N MET A 1 -18.84 0.60 -5.23
CA MET A 1 -17.63 1.44 -5.29
C MET A 1 -17.24 2.12 -3.97
N SER A 2 -17.86 1.85 -2.82
CA SER A 2 -17.47 2.53 -1.55
C SER A 2 -16.64 1.65 -0.59
N SER A 3 -16.81 0.33 -0.63
CA SER A 3 -16.15 -0.59 0.31
C SER A 3 -14.72 -0.94 -0.11
N ILE A 4 -14.48 -1.24 -1.39
CA ILE A 4 -13.15 -1.63 -1.90
C ILE A 4 -12.16 -0.48 -1.77
N SER A 5 -12.56 0.73 -2.14
CA SER A 5 -11.70 1.92 -2.01
C SER A 5 -11.36 2.19 -0.54
N SER A 6 -12.29 2.00 0.40
CA SER A 6 -12.03 2.19 1.84
C SER A 6 -11.06 1.16 2.43
N ILE A 7 -11.14 -0.10 1.97
CA ILE A 7 -10.23 -1.19 2.39
C ILE A 7 -8.85 -0.96 1.80
N ALA A 8 -8.77 -0.58 0.51
CA ALA A 8 -7.51 -0.24 -0.14
C ALA A 8 -6.86 0.97 0.54
N PHE A 9 -7.63 2.01 0.89
CA PHE A 9 -7.10 3.22 1.53
C PHE A 9 -6.57 2.94 2.94
N SER A 10 -7.31 2.18 3.76
CA SER A 10 -6.87 1.79 5.11
C SER A 10 -5.66 0.86 5.08
N GLY A 11 -5.61 -0.08 4.11
CA GLY A 11 -4.45 -0.93 3.87
C GLY A 11 -3.20 -0.15 3.44
N ILE A 12 -3.36 0.82 2.52
CA ILE A 12 -2.28 1.71 2.08
C ILE A 12 -1.77 2.56 3.25
N GLN A 13 -2.67 3.09 4.08
CA GLN A 13 -2.28 3.91 5.24
C GLN A 13 -1.48 3.08 6.26
N ALA A 14 -1.94 1.86 6.57
CA ALA A 14 -1.22 0.97 7.48
C ALA A 14 0.16 0.56 6.92
N ALA A 15 0.23 0.24 5.63
CA ALA A 15 1.49 -0.08 4.96
C ALA A 15 2.45 1.13 4.96
N THR A 16 1.94 2.35 4.75
CA THR A 16 2.75 3.57 4.78
C THR A 16 3.35 3.83 6.16
N ALA A 17 2.58 3.60 7.24
CA ALA A 17 3.08 3.72 8.60
C ALA A 17 4.18 2.69 8.92
N GLN A 18 4.01 1.45 8.47
CA GLN A 18 5.05 0.41 8.61
C GLN A 18 6.30 0.74 7.79
N PHE A 19 6.14 1.27 6.58
CA PHE A 19 7.25 1.72 5.75
C PHE A 19 8.04 2.83 6.43
N GLN A 20 7.37 3.86 6.97
CA GLN A 20 8.03 4.95 7.70
C GLN A 20 8.79 4.45 8.93
N SER A 21 8.19 3.56 9.71
CA SER A 21 8.86 2.97 10.87
C SER A 21 10.11 2.19 10.46
N SER A 22 10.00 1.38 9.41
CA SER A 22 11.12 0.57 8.91
C SER A 22 12.23 1.45 8.32
N ALA A 23 11.87 2.50 7.56
CA ALA A 23 12.81 3.46 7.00
C ALA A 23 13.58 4.21 8.09
N ASN A 24 12.93 4.60 9.18
CA ASN A 24 13.58 5.24 10.33
C ASN A 24 14.58 4.30 11.03
N ASN A 25 14.24 3.01 11.17
CA ASN A 25 15.14 2.02 11.74
C ASN A 25 16.36 1.77 10.84
N ILE A 26 16.17 1.72 9.51
CA ILE A 26 17.25 1.57 8.52
C ILE A 26 18.18 2.79 8.55
N ALA A 27 17.62 4.00 8.59
CA ALA A 27 18.38 5.24 8.64
C ALA A 27 19.16 5.40 9.96
N ASN A 28 18.71 4.74 11.03
CA ASN A 28 19.30 4.82 12.35
C ASN A 28 19.66 3.42 12.90
N PRO A 29 20.70 2.77 12.35
CA PRO A 29 21.03 1.37 12.61
C PRO A 29 21.53 1.10 14.05
N ASN A 30 21.84 2.15 14.81
CA ASN A 30 22.25 2.05 16.22
C ASN A 30 21.13 1.61 17.18
N SER A 31 19.90 1.44 16.67
CA SER A 31 18.71 1.13 17.47
C SER A 31 18.58 -0.35 17.88
N GLY A 32 19.58 -1.19 17.61
CA GLY A 32 19.51 -2.63 17.87
C GLY A 32 18.53 -3.38 16.96
N SER A 33 18.06 -2.73 15.89
CA SER A 33 17.11 -3.30 14.95
C SER A 33 17.81 -4.20 13.93
N ASN A 34 17.16 -5.31 13.58
CA ASN A 34 17.66 -6.18 12.52
C ASN A 34 17.38 -5.51 11.16
N LEU A 35 18.39 -4.82 10.64
CA LEU A 35 18.40 -4.15 9.34
C LEU A 35 17.80 -4.99 8.20
N VAL A 36 18.08 -6.31 8.18
CA VAL A 36 17.54 -7.21 7.15
C VAL A 36 16.02 -7.30 7.27
N ASN A 37 15.50 -7.44 8.48
CA ASN A 37 14.05 -7.48 8.72
C ASN A 37 13.40 -6.14 8.39
N ASP A 38 14.03 -5.01 8.71
CA ASP A 38 13.48 -3.68 8.39
C ASP A 38 13.42 -3.45 6.87
N VAL A 39 14.45 -3.85 6.12
CA VAL A 39 14.45 -3.74 4.66
C VAL A 39 13.36 -4.63 4.04
N VAL A 40 13.19 -5.86 4.55
CA VAL A 40 12.11 -6.75 4.10
C VAL A 40 10.75 -6.13 4.41
N ASN A 41 10.53 -5.64 5.62
CA ASN A 41 9.28 -4.97 6.02
C ASN A 41 8.98 -3.74 5.16
N ALA A 42 9.99 -2.90 4.89
CA ALA A 42 9.86 -1.75 4.00
C ALA A 42 9.47 -2.18 2.58
N THR A 43 10.11 -3.22 2.04
CA THR A 43 9.83 -3.74 0.68
C THR A 43 8.42 -4.35 0.60
N THR A 44 8.01 -5.12 1.61
CA THR A 44 6.67 -5.70 1.70
C THR A 44 5.61 -4.61 1.80
N ALA A 45 5.83 -3.59 2.64
CA ALA A 45 4.93 -2.46 2.76
C ALA A 45 4.79 -1.69 1.43
N GLN A 46 5.90 -1.42 0.75
CA GLN A 46 5.90 -0.77 -0.57
C GLN A 46 5.09 -1.58 -1.59
N THR A 47 5.31 -2.90 -1.63
CA THR A 47 4.57 -3.80 -2.53
C THR A 47 3.07 -3.80 -2.19
N GLY A 48 2.71 -3.77 -0.91
CA GLY A 48 1.32 -3.67 -0.46
C GLY A 48 0.63 -2.38 -0.93
N VAL A 49 1.34 -1.24 -0.87
CA VAL A 49 0.83 0.03 -1.41
C VAL A 49 0.64 -0.04 -2.92
N GLU A 50 1.59 -0.60 -3.65
CA GLU A 50 1.50 -0.75 -5.11
C GLU A 50 0.33 -1.63 -5.53
N LEU A 51 0.10 -2.75 -4.83
CA LEU A 51 -1.05 -3.62 -5.05
C LEU A 51 -2.37 -2.91 -4.73
N GLY A 52 -2.43 -2.14 -3.64
CA GLY A 52 -3.59 -1.32 -3.31
C GLY A 52 -3.94 -0.31 -4.40
N LEU A 53 -2.93 0.36 -4.96
CA LEU A 53 -3.09 1.28 -6.09
C LEU A 53 -3.58 0.58 -7.36
N LYS A 54 -3.05 -0.62 -7.66
CA LYS A 54 -3.52 -1.43 -8.80
C LYS A 54 -4.97 -1.86 -8.65
N MET A 55 -5.39 -2.25 -7.43
CA MET A 55 -6.79 -2.57 -7.16
C MET A 55 -7.72 -1.37 -7.36
N ILE A 56 -7.32 -0.18 -6.88
CA ILE A 56 -8.09 1.05 -7.10
C ILE A 56 -8.22 1.38 -8.59
N LYS A 57 -7.13 1.22 -9.37
CA LYS A 57 -7.18 1.40 -10.83
C LYS A 57 -8.12 0.41 -11.50
N ALA A 58 -8.05 -0.87 -11.14
CA ALA A 58 -8.95 -1.88 -11.68
C ALA A 58 -10.43 -1.60 -11.34
N ASP A 59 -10.72 -1.14 -10.11
CA ASP A 59 -12.08 -0.75 -9.71
C ASP A 59 -12.58 0.47 -10.51
N TYR A 60 -11.69 1.43 -10.77
CA TYR A 60 -12.00 2.59 -11.62
C TYR A 60 -12.28 2.19 -13.08
N GLU A 61 -11.45 1.32 -13.67
CA GLU A 61 -11.63 0.81 -15.03
C GLU A 61 -12.94 0.02 -15.18
N MET A 62 -13.25 -0.87 -14.23
CA MET A 62 -14.53 -1.59 -14.23
C MET A 62 -15.72 -0.65 -14.15
N SER A 63 -15.65 0.40 -13.33
CA SER A 63 -16.73 1.39 -13.27
C SER A 63 -16.89 2.18 -14.55
N GLN A 64 -15.79 2.52 -15.21
CA GLN A 64 -15.86 3.24 -16.47
C GLN A 64 -16.49 2.39 -17.57
N GLN A 65 -16.15 1.09 -17.62
CA GLN A 65 -16.82 0.12 -18.49
C GLN A 65 -18.32 -0.01 -18.19
N LEU A 66 -18.73 0.00 -16.92
CA LEU A 66 -20.16 -0.03 -16.56
C LEU A 66 -20.88 1.25 -17.00
N VAL A 67 -20.24 2.40 -16.90
CA VAL A 67 -20.80 3.67 -17.40
C VAL A 67 -20.93 3.64 -18.93
N ASP A 68 -19.92 3.16 -19.65
CA ASP A 68 -19.94 3.07 -21.12
C ASP A 68 -20.97 2.05 -21.64
N ILE A 69 -21.31 1.01 -20.87
CA ILE A 69 -22.38 0.04 -21.24
C ILE A 69 -23.78 0.63 -21.01
N LEU A 70 -23.93 1.54 -20.04
CA LEU A 70 -25.20 2.16 -19.67
C LEU A 70 -25.51 3.46 -20.44
N ALA A 71 -24.51 4.04 -21.11
CA ALA A 71 -24.63 5.23 -21.97
C ALA A 71 -25.06 4.86 -23.41
#